data_AF-A0A920TLN1-F1
#
_entry.id   AF-A0A920TLN1-F1
#
_cell.length_a   1.000
_cell.length_b   1.000
_cell.length_c   1.000
_cell.angle_alpha   90.00
_cell.angle_beta   90.00
_cell.angle_gamma   90.00
#
_symmetry.space_group_name_H-M   'P 1'
#
loop_
_entity.id
_entity.type
_entity.pdbx_description
1 polymer ?
#
loop_
_entity_poly.entity_id
_entity_poly.type
_entity_poly.pdbx_seq_one_letter_code
_entity_poly.pdbx_strand_id
1 'polypeptide(L)'
;MKFGQTVGSILSWQSEYDIMHKSAIHDGLTELLNHKAYQDRFVEELSRAKRFKQNLVLLILDLDKFKRINDTYGHLYGDYVLMDVAKILKESIRNIDIWLVTEARNLRLCW
;
A
#
# COMPACT_ATOMS: atom_id res chain seq x y z
N MET A 1 -17.00 14.44 -37.20
CA MET A 1 -15.83 13.83 -36.52
C MET A 1 -15.55 14.42 -35.12
N LYS A 2 -16.56 14.89 -34.36
CA LYS A 2 -16.40 15.42 -32.98
C LYS A 2 -16.63 14.37 -31.88
N PHE A 3 -17.48 13.37 -32.15
CA PHE A 3 -17.87 12.34 -31.17
C PHE A 3 -16.68 11.48 -30.72
N GLY A 4 -15.82 11.05 -31.66
CA GLY A 4 -14.62 10.27 -31.34
C GLY A 4 -13.60 11.03 -30.49
N GLN A 5 -13.51 12.36 -30.63
CA GLN A 5 -12.65 13.19 -29.79
C GLN A 5 -13.22 13.29 -28.36
N THR A 6 -14.53 13.50 -28.22
CA THR A 6 -15.17 13.57 -26.90
C THR A 6 -15.10 12.25 -26.13
N VAL A 7 -15.32 11.11 -26.81
CA VAL A 7 -15.16 9.79 -26.19
C VAL A 7 -13.69 9.54 -25.84
N GLY A 8 -12.75 9.95 -26.70
CA GLY A 8 -11.32 9.88 -26.41
C GLY A 8 -10.92 10.64 -25.14
N SER A 9 -11.41 11.87 -24.97
CA SER A 9 -11.17 12.66 -23.76
C SER A 9 -11.74 12.00 -22.51
N ILE A 10 -12.98 11.49 -22.55
CA ILE A 10 -13.60 10.87 -21.37
C ILE A 10 -12.82 9.63 -20.92
N LEU A 11 -12.37 8.81 -21.87
CA LEU A 11 -11.58 7.61 -21.57
C LEU A 11 -10.20 7.96 -20.99
N SER A 12 -9.54 9.02 -21.49
CA SER A 12 -8.25 9.43 -20.94
C SER A 12 -8.41 10.00 -19.52
N TRP A 13 -9.48 10.75 -19.26
CA TRP A 13 -9.77 11.28 -17.93
C TRP A 13 -10.07 10.17 -16.93
N GLN A 14 -10.81 9.13 -17.35
CA GLN A 14 -11.06 7.96 -16.50
C GLN A 14 -9.75 7.26 -16.11
N SER A 15 -8.84 7.06 -17.07
CA SER A 15 -7.54 6.44 -16.81
C SER A 15 -6.64 7.31 -15.91
N GLU A 16 -6.58 8.62 -16.14
CA GLU A 16 -5.81 9.54 -15.31
C GLU A 16 -6.34 9.60 -13.88
N TYR A 17 -7.66 9.61 -13.73
CA TYR A 17 -8.31 9.56 -12.43
C TYR A 17 -7.97 8.28 -11.67
N ASP A 18 -8.00 7.11 -12.33
CA ASP A 18 -7.65 5.83 -11.71
C ASP A 18 -6.18 5.79 -11.28
N ILE A 19 -5.26 6.31 -12.09
CA ILE A 19 -3.83 6.41 -11.75
C ILE A 19 -3.63 7.33 -10.54
N MET A 20 -4.28 8.49 -10.56
CA MET A 20 -4.20 9.47 -9.48
C MET A 20 -4.78 8.93 -8.18
N HIS A 21 -5.92 8.23 -8.22
CA HIS A 21 -6.50 7.56 -7.06
C HIS A 21 -5.62 6.45 -6.52
N LYS A 22 -5.11 5.57 -7.39
CA LYS A 22 -4.21 4.48 -6.96
C LYS A 22 -2.98 5.04 -6.26
N SER A 23 -2.37 6.07 -6.82
CA SER A 23 -1.17 6.72 -6.28
C SER A 23 -1.45 7.49 -4.98
N ALA A 24 -2.68 8.02 -4.80
CA ALA A 24 -3.09 8.70 -3.58
C ALA A 24 -3.37 7.73 -2.42
N ILE A 25 -3.66 6.46 -2.72
CA ILE A 25 -4.07 5.44 -1.75
C ILE A 25 -2.93 4.46 -1.45
N HIS A 26 -2.05 4.19 -2.41
CA HIS A 26 -0.99 3.20 -2.29
C HIS A 26 0.40 3.84 -2.18
N ASP A 27 1.32 3.14 -1.53
CA ASP A 27 2.73 3.45 -1.47
C ASP A 27 3.39 3.06 -2.80
N GLY A 28 4.16 3.97 -3.40
CA GLY A 28 4.71 3.78 -4.75
C GLY A 28 5.79 2.69 -4.85
N LEU A 29 6.41 2.30 -3.73
CA LEU A 29 7.43 1.26 -3.72
C LEU A 29 6.79 -0.12 -3.50
N THR A 30 5.96 -0.26 -2.48
CA THR A 30 5.39 -1.56 -2.08
C THR A 30 4.02 -1.85 -2.70
N GLU A 31 3.39 -0.84 -3.31
CA GLU A 31 2.02 -0.85 -3.79
C GLU A 31 0.98 -1.31 -2.73
N LEU A 32 1.34 -1.24 -1.45
CA LEU A 32 0.43 -1.46 -0.32
C LEU A 32 -0.28 -0.15 0.04
N LEU A 33 -1.29 -0.20 0.91
CA LEU A 33 -1.93 1.03 1.39
C LEU A 33 -0.88 1.94 2.03
N ASN A 34 -0.87 3.20 1.63
CA ASN A 34 -0.08 4.19 2.32
C ASN A 34 -0.66 4.43 3.73
N HIS A 35 0.13 5.05 4.60
CA HIS A 35 -0.23 5.23 6.01
C HIS A 35 -1.58 5.94 6.20
N LYS A 36 -1.89 6.93 5.37
CA LYS A 36 -3.17 7.65 5.45
C LYS A 36 -4.35 6.76 5.08
N ALA A 37 -4.26 6.09 3.93
CA ALA A 37 -5.30 5.20 3.46
C ALA A 37 -5.53 4.01 4.41
N TYR A 38 -4.45 3.47 4.99
CA TYR A 38 -4.54 2.45 6.02
C TYR A 38 -5.33 2.93 7.25
N GLN A 39 -4.99 4.11 7.79
CA GLN A 39 -5.69 4.65 8.95
C GLN A 39 -7.18 4.86 8.68
N ASP A 40 -7.50 5.48 7.54
CA ASP A 40 -8.88 5.75 7.13
C ASP A 40 -9.66 4.41 7.01
N ARG A 41 -9.04 3.38 6.39
CA ARG A 41 -9.65 2.05 6.23
C ARG A 41 -9.77 1.28 7.55
N PHE A 42 -8.78 1.38 8.43
CA PHE A 42 -8.78 0.71 9.73
C PHE A 42 -9.93 1.22 10.62
N VAL A 43 -10.21 2.53 10.60
CA VAL A 43 -11.34 3.13 11.32
C VAL A 43 -12.67 2.60 10.77
N GLU A 44 -12.80 2.46 9.44
CA GLU A 44 -13.99 1.87 8.83
C GLU A 44 -14.21 0.42 9.26
N GLU A 45 -13.17 -0.42 9.24
CA GLU A 45 -13.29 -1.83 9.62
C GLU A 45 -13.51 -2.01 11.12
N LEU A 46 -12.92 -1.18 11.98
CA LEU A 46 -13.26 -1.16 13.40
C LEU A 46 -14.74 -0.83 13.64
N SER A 47 -15.27 0.16 12.92
CA SER A 47 -16.68 0.55 13.00
C SER A 47 -17.59 -0.59 12.51
N ARG A 48 -17.23 -1.26 11.42
CA ARG A 48 -17.94 -2.44 10.89
C ARG A 48 -17.90 -3.60 11.87
N ALA A 49 -16.74 -3.96 12.39
CA ALA A 49 -16.56 -5.03 13.36
C ALA A 49 -17.41 -4.79 14.62
N LYS A 50 -17.43 -3.56 15.13
CA LYS A 50 -18.28 -3.16 16.26
C LYS A 50 -19.77 -3.27 15.93
N ARG A 51 -20.19 -2.82 14.74
CA ARG A 51 -21.59 -2.85 14.30
C ARG A 51 -22.12 -4.27 14.12
N PHE A 52 -21.31 -5.14 13.53
CA PHE A 52 -21.69 -6.52 13.20
C PHE A 52 -21.25 -7.55 14.26
N LYS A 53 -20.64 -7.10 15.37
CA LYS A 53 -20.07 -7.94 16.44
C LYS A 53 -19.11 -9.01 15.88
N GLN A 54 -18.29 -8.62 14.91
CA GLN A 54 -17.27 -9.48 14.34
C GLN A 54 -15.94 -9.30 15.07
N ASN A 55 -15.16 -10.37 15.16
CA ASN A 55 -13.81 -10.31 15.71
C ASN A 55 -12.87 -9.75 14.64
N LEU A 56 -12.10 -8.72 15.00
CA LEU A 56 -11.05 -8.14 14.18
C LEU A 56 -9.69 -8.52 14.77
N VAL A 57 -8.75 -8.91 13.91
CA VAL A 57 -7.36 -9.16 14.28
C VAL A 57 -6.48 -8.15 13.54
N LEU A 58 -5.56 -7.52 14.26
CA LEU A 58 -4.52 -6.68 13.69
C LEU A 58 -3.19 -7.42 13.77
N LEU A 59 -2.53 -7.65 12.64
CA LEU A 59 -1.15 -8.13 12.60
C LEU A 59 -0.22 -7.00 12.17
N ILE A 60 0.84 -6.79 12.95
CA ILE A 60 1.91 -5.85 12.65
C ILE A 60 3.16 -6.68 12.36
N LEU A 61 3.77 -6.44 11.20
CA LEU A 61 4.98 -7.14 10.75
C LEU A 61 6.11 -6.13 10.64
N ASP A 62 7.28 -6.52 11.15
CA ASP A 62 8.54 -5.79 11.01
C ASP A 62 9.59 -6.70 10.39
N LEU A 63 10.44 -6.15 9.53
CA LEU A 63 11.52 -6.91 8.88
C LEU A 63 12.76 -6.89 9.77
N ASP A 64 12.96 -7.99 10.48
CA ASP A 64 14.13 -8.15 11.36
C ASP A 64 15.44 -7.92 10.60
N LYS A 65 16.30 -7.06 11.17
CA LYS A 65 17.65 -6.76 10.66
C LYS A 65 17.67 -6.16 9.25
N PHE A 66 16.57 -5.56 8.78
CA PHE A 66 16.53 -4.91 7.48
C PHE A 66 17.63 -3.85 7.27
N LYS A 67 17.99 -3.11 8.33
CA LYS A 67 19.13 -2.18 8.30
C LYS A 67 20.44 -2.85 7.88
N ARG A 68 20.71 -4.07 8.32
CA ARG A 68 21.93 -4.81 7.94
C ARG A 68 21.93 -5.17 6.45
N ILE A 69 20.76 -5.41 5.87
CA ILE A 69 20.62 -5.65 4.42
C ILE A 69 20.99 -4.36 3.67
N ASN A 70 20.45 -3.23 4.08
CA ASN A 70 20.78 -1.92 3.49
C ASN A 70 22.28 -1.60 3.61
N ASP A 71 22.86 -1.83 4.78
CA ASP A 71 24.29 -1.56 5.03
C ASP A 71 25.21 -2.49 4.22
N THR A 72 24.76 -3.71 3.90
CA THR A 72 25.56 -4.73 3.19
C THR A 72 25.41 -4.66 1.67
N TYR A 73 24.18 -4.44 1.19
CA TYR A 73 23.82 -4.56 -0.23
C TYR A 73 23.37 -3.24 -0.86
N GLY A 74 23.29 -2.17 -0.05
CA GLY A 74 22.79 -0.87 -0.47
C GLY A 74 21.27 -0.77 -0.49
N HIS A 75 20.79 0.47 -0.45
CA HIS A 75 19.36 0.78 -0.35
C HIS A 75 18.52 0.24 -1.51
N LEU A 76 19.07 0.25 -2.74
CA LEU A 76 18.36 -0.28 -3.90
C LEU A 76 18.03 -1.78 -3.76
N TYR A 77 18.89 -2.53 -3.07
CA TYR A 77 18.62 -3.94 -2.79
C TYR A 77 17.62 -4.10 -1.64
N GLY A 78 17.66 -3.21 -0.64
CA GLY A 78 16.63 -3.12 0.39
C GLY A 78 15.24 -2.88 -0.19
N ASP A 79 15.12 -1.93 -1.12
CA ASP A 79 13.90 -1.61 -1.84
C ASP A 79 13.35 -2.84 -2.58
N TYR A 80 14.22 -3.62 -3.23
CA TYR A 80 13.84 -4.87 -3.88
C TYR A 80 13.29 -5.90 -2.87
N VAL A 81 13.93 -6.06 -1.71
CA VAL A 81 13.44 -6.96 -0.65
C VAL A 81 12.08 -6.53 -0.13
N LEU A 82 11.85 -5.22 0.05
CA LEU A 82 10.55 -4.68 0.47
C LEU A 82 9.45 -4.97 -0.56
N MET A 83 9.76 -4.81 -1.85
CA MET A 83 8.83 -5.12 -2.93
C MET A 83 8.44 -6.59 -2.93
N ASP A 84 9.41 -7.51 -2.77
CA ASP A 84 9.15 -8.94 -2.73
C ASP A 84 8.32 -9.34 -1.50
N VAL A 85 8.62 -8.79 -0.33
CA VAL A 85 7.82 -9.01 0.88
C VAL A 85 6.39 -8.52 0.68
N ALA A 86 6.21 -7.31 0.13
CA ALA A 86 4.89 -6.76 -0.15
C ALA A 86 4.10 -7.63 -1.13
N LYS A 87 4.75 -8.19 -2.15
CA LYS A 87 4.14 -9.11 -3.10
C LYS A 87 3.71 -10.42 -2.43
N ILE A 88 4.57 -11.02 -1.62
CA ILE A 88 4.25 -12.24 -0.85
C ILE A 88 3.04 -11.98 0.05
N LEU A 89 3.00 -10.83 0.73
CA LEU A 89 1.86 -10.43 1.53
C LEU A 89 0.61 -10.38 0.66
N LYS A 90 0.59 -9.61 -0.44
CA LYS A 90 -0.57 -9.52 -1.34
C LYS A 90 -1.08 -10.88 -1.83
N GLU A 91 -0.19 -11.81 -2.18
CA GLU A 91 -0.55 -13.15 -2.66
C GLU A 91 -1.09 -14.06 -1.55
N SER A 92 -0.63 -13.88 -0.31
CA SER A 92 -1.04 -14.68 0.85
C SER A 92 -2.41 -14.29 1.43
N ILE A 93 -2.98 -13.17 0.99
CA ILE A 93 -4.10 -12.50 1.66
C ILE A 93 -5.43 -12.71 0.93
N ARG A 94 -6.50 -12.93 1.70
CA ARG A 94 -7.89 -12.83 1.21
C ARG A 94 -8.26 -11.37 1.06
N ASN A 95 -9.11 -11.04 0.08
CA ASN A 95 -9.55 -9.68 -0.30
C ASN A 95 -10.13 -8.76 0.84
N ILE A 96 -10.20 -9.25 2.07
CA ILE A 96 -10.76 -8.58 3.26
C ILE A 96 -9.65 -8.12 4.23
N ASP A 97 -8.43 -8.67 4.19
CA ASP A 97 -7.42 -8.33 5.19
C ASP A 97 -6.68 -7.03 4.81
N ILE A 98 -6.58 -6.12 5.78
CA ILE A 98 -5.90 -4.82 5.62
C ILE A 98 -4.53 -4.93 6.25
N TRP A 99 -3.50 -4.63 5.46
CA TRP A 99 -2.12 -4.62 5.94
C TRP A 99 -1.47 -3.28 5.68
N LEU A 100 -0.65 -2.89 6.64
CA LEU A 100 0.35 -1.87 6.50
C LEU A 100 1.71 -2.57 6.69
N VAL A 101 2.59 -2.46 5.70
CA VAL A 101 4.01 -2.68 5.99
C VAL A 101 4.50 -1.41 6.68
N THR A 102 4.57 -1.45 8.01
CA THR A 102 5.45 -0.51 8.71
C THR A 102 6.87 -0.93 8.37
N GLU A 103 7.46 -0.35 7.33
CA GLU A 103 8.85 0.02 7.53
C GLU A 103 8.86 1.00 8.69
N ALA A 104 9.83 0.85 9.58
CA ALA A 104 10.22 1.91 10.49
C ALA A 104 10.56 3.16 9.66
N ARG A 105 9.54 3.96 9.29
CA ARG A 105 9.70 5.27 8.64
C ARG A 105 10.53 6.24 9.50
N ASN A 106 10.87 5.84 10.73
CA ASN A 106 11.90 6.45 11.57
C ASN A 106 13.35 6.24 11.09
N LEU A 107 13.62 5.47 10.03
CA LEU A 107 14.97 5.34 9.46
C LEU A 107 15.24 6.20 8.23
N ARG A 108 14.26 6.99 7.74
CA ARG A 108 14.53 8.06 6.75
C ARG A 108 15.37 9.22 7.31
N LEU A 109 15.65 9.22 8.62
CA LEU A 109 16.56 10.17 9.28
C LEU A 109 18.01 9.68 9.37
N CYS A 110 18.35 8.52 8.81
CA CYS A 110 19.74 8.08 8.64
C CYS A 110 20.00 7.71 7.19
N TRP A 111 20.04 8.75 6.34
CA TRP A 111 21.04 8.81 5.27
C TRP A 111 22.44 8.91 5.90
#